data_AF-A0A7W1EZP9-F1
#
_entry.id   AF-A0A7W1EZP9-F1
#
_cell.length_a   1.000
_cell.length_b   1.000
_cell.length_c   1.000
_cell.angle_alpha   90.00
_cell.angle_beta   90.00
_cell.angle_gamma   90.00
#
_symmetry.space_group_name_H-M   'P 1'
#
loop_
_entity.id
_entity.type
_entity.pdbx_description
1 polymer ?
#
loop_
_entity_poly.entity_id
_entity_poly.type
_entity_poly.pdbx_seq_one_letter_code
_entity_poly.pdbx_strand_id
1 'polypeptide(L)'
;MASKEKILADIEKLKETEKKLLLTQVFLMYRNAYRLDLIKATVCAELKVDPELIHTPTRKQEVALARHLIMYLVYNEGIISLVETGRLYGGRGHASVIHGRDRIKLRIKKDADFNALVTKIIKRINQE
;
A
#
# COMPACT_ATOMS: atom_id res chain seq x y z
N MET A 1 10.63 -19.05 20.30
CA MET A 1 9.47 -19.35 21.18
C MET A 1 9.39 -18.40 22.37
N ALA A 2 10.47 -18.20 23.14
CA ALA A 2 10.52 -17.28 24.31
C ALA A 2 10.07 -15.82 24.08
N SER A 3 10.05 -15.32 22.83
CA SER A 3 9.67 -13.93 22.55
C SER A 3 8.15 -13.69 22.56
N LYS A 4 7.31 -14.67 22.19
CA LYS A 4 5.85 -14.49 22.14
C LYS A 4 5.23 -14.56 23.53
N GLU A 5 5.66 -15.54 24.33
CA GLU A 5 5.22 -15.73 25.72
C GLU A 5 5.55 -14.51 26.58
N LYS A 6 6.75 -13.93 26.38
CA LYS A 6 7.15 -12.68 27.04
C LYS A 6 6.24 -11.50 26.69
N ILE A 7 5.93 -11.31 25.39
CA ILE A 7 5.02 -10.25 24.95
C ILE A 7 3.63 -10.42 25.58
N LEU A 8 3.11 -11.64 25.64
CA LEU A 8 1.80 -11.92 26.26
C LEU A 8 1.82 -11.58 27.76
N ALA A 9 2.85 -12.02 28.49
CA ALA A 9 3.00 -11.70 29.91
C ALA A 9 3.15 -10.19 30.18
N ASP A 10 3.76 -9.44 29.25
CA ASP A 10 3.86 -7.98 29.36
C ASP A 10 2.53 -7.28 29.05
N ILE A 11 1.74 -7.79 28.08
CA ILE A 11 0.39 -7.28 27.77
C ILE A 11 -0.57 -7.53 28.94
N GLU A 12 -0.46 -8.66 29.64
CA GLU A 12 -1.31 -8.98 30.79
C GLU A 12 -1.17 -7.97 31.94
N LYS A 13 0.03 -7.39 32.11
CA LYS A 13 0.33 -6.39 33.15
C LYS A 13 -0.20 -4.99 32.83
N LEU A 14 -0.69 -4.74 31.61
CA LEU A 14 -1.20 -3.43 31.19
C LEU A 14 -2.56 -3.14 31.83
N LYS A 15 -2.85 -1.84 32.01
CA LYS A 15 -4.19 -1.36 32.38
C LYS A 15 -5.15 -1.55 31.20
N GLU A 16 -6.44 -1.64 31.48
CA GLU A 16 -7.46 -1.83 30.44
C GLU A 16 -7.48 -0.71 29.39
N THR A 17 -7.18 0.53 29.76
CA THR A 17 -7.05 1.65 28.80
C THR A 17 -5.87 1.47 27.85
N GLU A 18 -4.75 0.95 28.35
CA GLU A 18 -3.54 0.68 27.56
C GLU A 18 -3.77 -0.52 26.63
N LYS A 19 -4.44 -1.57 27.09
CA LYS A 19 -4.85 -2.71 26.25
C LYS A 19 -5.77 -2.28 25.11
N LYS A 20 -6.75 -1.41 25.38
CA LYS A 20 -7.64 -0.87 24.34
C LYS A 20 -6.88 -0.04 23.29
N LEU A 21 -5.92 0.78 23.73
CA LEU A 21 -5.07 1.54 22.82
C LEU A 21 -4.21 0.61 21.96
N LEU A 22 -3.57 -0.39 22.58
CA LEU A 22 -2.78 -1.40 21.88
C LEU A 22 -3.62 -2.19 20.87
N LEU A 23 -4.80 -2.65 21.27
CA LEU A 23 -5.72 -3.36 20.38
C LEU A 23 -6.10 -2.51 19.17
N THR A 24 -6.39 -1.23 19.40
CA THR A 24 -6.70 -0.28 18.32
C THR A 24 -5.51 -0.13 17.36
N GLN A 25 -4.29 -0.02 17.88
CA GLN A 25 -3.07 0.08 17.07
C GLN A 25 -2.81 -1.20 16.26
N VAL A 26 -2.88 -2.38 16.88
CA VAL A 26 -2.69 -3.67 16.21
C VAL A 26 -3.74 -3.89 15.13
N PHE A 27 -5.00 -3.54 15.41
CA PHE A 27 -6.06 -3.59 14.41
C PHE A 27 -5.77 -2.68 13.22
N LEU A 28 -5.36 -1.43 13.46
CA LEU A 28 -5.00 -0.49 12.39
C LEU A 28 -3.83 -1.01 11.57
N MET A 29 -2.79 -1.57 12.21
CA MET A 29 -1.64 -2.16 11.52
C MET A 29 -2.05 -3.34 10.64
N TYR A 30 -2.88 -4.26 11.17
CA TYR A 30 -3.36 -5.42 10.41
C TYR A 30 -4.24 -4.99 9.22
N ARG A 31 -5.17 -4.06 9.45
CA ARG A 31 -6.03 -3.50 8.41
C ARG A 31 -5.21 -2.86 7.30
N ASN A 32 -4.21 -2.05 7.66
CA ASN A 32 -3.38 -1.36 6.68
C ASN A 32 -2.51 -2.35 5.88
N ALA A 33 -1.92 -3.35 6.54
CA ALA A 33 -1.15 -4.39 5.86
C ALA A 33 -2.01 -5.18 4.86
N TYR A 34 -3.19 -5.64 5.28
CA TYR A 34 -4.15 -6.31 4.40
C TYR A 34 -4.54 -5.43 3.21
N ARG A 35 -4.83 -4.14 3.45
CA ARG A 35 -5.24 -3.22 2.39
C ARG A 35 -4.12 -2.96 1.38
N LEU A 36 -2.86 -2.84 1.83
CA LEU A 36 -1.70 -2.73 0.95
C LEU A 36 -1.55 -3.95 0.05
N ASP A 37 -1.68 -5.16 0.61
CA ASP A 37 -1.55 -6.39 -0.16
C ASP A 37 -2.69 -6.56 -1.18
N LEU A 38 -3.92 -6.21 -0.81
CA LEU A 38 -5.06 -6.21 -1.71
C LEU A 38 -4.88 -5.25 -2.89
N ILE A 39 -4.46 -4.00 -2.62
CA ILE A 39 -4.18 -3.00 -3.67
C ILE A 39 -3.07 -3.51 -4.59
N LYS A 40 -1.96 -4.01 -4.02
CA LYS A 40 -0.82 -4.55 -4.76
C LYS A 40 -1.26 -5.68 -5.68
N ALA A 41 -1.93 -6.69 -5.13
CA ALA A 41 -2.38 -7.86 -5.87
C ALA A 41 -3.33 -7.47 -7.00
N THR A 42 -4.30 -6.60 -6.71
CA THR A 42 -5.31 -6.17 -7.70
C THR A 42 -4.68 -5.39 -8.85
N VAL A 43 -3.81 -4.42 -8.54
CA VAL A 43 -3.11 -3.63 -9.57
C VAL A 43 -2.22 -4.51 -10.44
N CYS A 44 -1.44 -5.40 -9.82
CA CYS A 44 -0.53 -6.29 -10.54
C CYS A 44 -1.30 -7.25 -11.45
N ALA A 45 -2.42 -7.80 -11.00
CA ALA A 45 -3.28 -8.67 -11.79
C ALA A 45 -3.88 -7.92 -13.01
N GLU A 46 -4.43 -6.73 -12.82
CA GLU A 46 -5.06 -5.96 -13.91
C GLU A 46 -4.03 -5.47 -14.95
N LEU A 47 -2.80 -5.16 -14.51
CA LEU A 47 -1.71 -4.72 -15.40
C LEU A 47 -0.83 -5.87 -15.91
N LYS A 48 -1.11 -7.12 -15.52
CA LYS A 48 -0.33 -8.32 -15.86
C LYS A 48 1.16 -8.16 -15.52
N VAL A 49 1.44 -7.61 -14.35
CA VAL A 49 2.79 -7.43 -13.80
C VAL A 49 2.99 -8.44 -12.67
N ASP A 50 4.15 -9.08 -12.64
CA ASP A 50 4.55 -9.91 -11.50
C ASP A 50 4.71 -9.01 -10.25
N PRO A 51 3.98 -9.30 -9.15
CA PRO A 51 4.08 -8.53 -7.91
C PRO A 51 5.51 -8.38 -7.38
N GLU A 52 6.40 -9.35 -7.57
CA GLU A 52 7.78 -9.24 -7.08
C GLU A 52 8.57 -8.15 -7.82
N LEU A 53 8.25 -7.88 -9.08
CA LEU A 53 8.93 -6.88 -9.89
C LEU A 53 8.71 -5.45 -9.38
N ILE A 54 7.63 -5.18 -8.66
CA ILE A 54 7.34 -3.82 -8.16
C ILE A 54 8.37 -3.38 -7.10
N HIS A 55 8.99 -4.34 -6.40
CA HIS A 55 10.02 -4.07 -5.39
C HIS A 55 11.41 -3.84 -6.00
N THR A 56 11.61 -4.29 -7.25
CA THR A 56 12.90 -4.19 -7.94
C THR A 56 13.21 -2.75 -8.44
N PRO A 57 14.48 -2.44 -8.75
CA PRO A 57 14.86 -1.15 -9.35
C PRO A 57 14.49 -1.03 -10.84
N THR A 58 13.86 -2.05 -11.45
CA THR A 58 13.55 -2.05 -12.89
C THR A 58 12.77 -0.81 -13.34
N ARG A 59 13.14 -0.31 -14.53
CA ARG A 59 12.54 0.85 -15.19
C ARG A 59 11.59 0.48 -16.33
N LYS A 60 11.30 -0.82 -16.51
CA LYS A 60 10.28 -1.28 -17.46
C LYS A 60 8.98 -0.51 -17.25
N GLN A 61 8.40 0.00 -18.33
CA GLN A 61 7.34 1.00 -18.29
C GLN A 61 6.08 0.46 -17.60
N GLU A 62 5.72 -0.79 -17.86
CA GLU A 62 4.61 -1.52 -17.27
C GLU A 62 4.78 -1.69 -15.75
N VAL A 63 5.99 -2.03 -15.28
CA VAL A 63 6.29 -2.17 -13.85
C VAL A 63 6.29 -0.80 -13.16
N ALA A 64 6.85 0.22 -13.82
CA ALA A 64 6.82 1.59 -13.31
C ALA A 64 5.39 2.13 -13.21
N LEU A 65 4.54 1.84 -14.19
CA LEU A 65 3.13 2.19 -14.17
C LEU A 65 2.39 1.53 -12.99
N ALA A 66 2.57 0.21 -12.82
CA ALA A 66 1.97 -0.52 -11.71
C ALA A 66 2.39 0.06 -10.36
N ARG A 67 3.69 0.30 -10.18
CA ARG A 67 4.23 0.90 -8.95
C ARG A 67 3.66 2.30 -8.68
N HIS A 68 3.65 3.18 -9.68
CA HIS A 68 3.10 4.53 -9.53
C HIS A 68 1.60 4.49 -9.22
N LEU A 69 0.85 3.57 -9.83
CA LEU A 69 -0.57 3.40 -9.55
C LEU A 69 -0.80 2.93 -8.12
N ILE A 70 -0.03 1.95 -7.64
CA ILE A 70 -0.11 1.52 -6.24
C ILE A 70 0.22 2.69 -5.31
N MET A 71 1.31 3.43 -5.57
CA MET A 71 1.68 4.64 -4.81
C MET A 71 0.55 5.67 -4.76
N TYR A 72 -0.15 5.86 -5.89
CA TYR A 72 -1.30 6.76 -5.96
C TYR A 72 -2.46 6.30 -5.07
N LEU A 73 -2.82 5.01 -5.14
CA LEU A 73 -3.95 4.46 -4.38
C LEU A 73 -3.68 4.45 -2.88
N VAL A 74 -2.52 3.93 -2.45
CA VAL A 74 -2.18 3.82 -1.01
C VAL A 74 -2.05 5.18 -0.34
N TYR A 75 -1.56 6.19 -1.06
CA TYR A 75 -1.51 7.56 -0.57
C TYR A 75 -2.91 8.18 -0.50
N ASN A 76 -3.73 8.01 -1.53
CA ASN A 76 -5.07 8.60 -1.57
C ASN A 76 -6.03 7.99 -0.52
N GLU A 77 -5.79 6.73 -0.12
CA GLU A 77 -6.50 6.07 0.98
C GLU A 77 -5.88 6.37 2.37
N GLY A 78 -4.74 7.06 2.45
CA GLY A 78 -4.10 7.40 3.73
C GLY A 78 -3.55 6.20 4.50
N ILE A 79 -3.16 5.12 3.81
CA ILE A 79 -2.76 3.85 4.45
C ILE A 79 -1.37 3.94 5.07
N ILE A 80 -0.43 4.59 4.37
CA ILE A 80 0.98 4.74 4.78
C ILE A 80 1.54 6.10 4.36
N SER A 81 2.62 6.53 5.03
CA SER A 81 3.32 7.77 4.70
C SER A 81 4.08 7.70 3.36
N LEU A 82 4.48 8.86 2.83
CA LEU A 82 5.34 8.95 1.64
C LEU A 82 6.68 8.22 1.82
N VAL A 83 7.26 8.30 3.02
CA VAL A 83 8.54 7.66 3.35
C VAL A 83 8.39 6.14 3.38
N GLU A 84 7.32 5.64 4.00
CA GLU A 84 7.02 4.21 4.01
C GLU A 84 6.72 3.67 2.61
N THR A 85 5.95 4.42 1.82
CA THR A 85 5.67 4.08 0.42
C THR A 85 6.97 3.94 -0.38
N GLY A 86 7.89 4.91 -0.25
CA GLY A 86 9.18 4.89 -0.94
C GLY A 86 10.05 3.70 -0.54
N ARG A 87 10.10 3.38 0.77
CA ARG A 87 10.81 2.21 1.29
C ARG A 87 10.25 0.91 0.73
N LEU A 88 8.92 0.77 0.71
CA LEU A 88 8.23 -0.45 0.29
C LEU A 88 8.51 -0.80 -1.18
N TYR A 89 8.69 0.20 -2.04
CA TYR A 89 9.00 0.01 -3.45
C TYR A 89 10.47 0.30 -3.74
N GLY A 90 11.38 -0.51 -3.21
CA GLY A 90 12.79 -0.53 -3.63
C GLY A 90 13.64 0.65 -3.15
N GLY A 91 13.34 1.21 -1.96
CA GLY A 91 14.16 2.26 -1.36
C GLY A 91 14.11 3.61 -2.07
N ARG A 92 12.99 3.93 -2.73
CA ARG A 92 12.82 5.18 -3.47
C ARG A 92 12.61 6.37 -2.52
N GLY A 93 13.16 7.52 -2.87
CA GLY A 93 12.98 8.76 -2.11
C GLY A 93 11.53 9.29 -2.17
N HIS A 94 11.14 10.08 -1.17
CA HIS A 94 9.79 10.67 -1.08
C HIS A 94 9.41 11.46 -2.34
N ALA A 95 10.36 12.17 -2.97
CA ALA A 95 10.15 12.90 -4.22
C ALA A 95 9.72 11.98 -5.38
N SER A 96 10.23 10.75 -5.45
CA SER A 96 9.82 9.76 -6.46
C SER A 96 8.39 9.30 -6.26
N VAL A 97 7.94 9.18 -5.00
CA VAL A 97 6.55 8.83 -4.67
C VAL A 97 5.61 9.96 -5.10
N ILE A 98 5.95 11.20 -4.76
CA ILE A 98 5.17 12.40 -5.16
C ILE A 98 5.07 12.46 -6.68
N HIS A 99 6.21 12.34 -7.38
CA HIS A 99 6.23 12.38 -8.84
C HIS A 99 5.40 11.25 -9.46
N GLY A 100 5.54 10.02 -8.97
CA GLY A 100 4.76 8.87 -9.44
C GLY A 100 3.26 9.08 -9.28
N ARG A 101 2.82 9.52 -8.09
CA ARG A 101 1.42 9.84 -7.81
C ARG A 101 0.89 10.93 -8.75
N ASP A 102 1.63 12.02 -8.91
CA ASP A 102 1.18 13.17 -9.69
C ASP A 102 1.09 12.83 -11.20
N ARG A 103 1.98 11.97 -11.69
CA ARG A 103 1.90 11.39 -13.04
C ARG A 103 0.62 10.60 -13.25
N ILE A 104 0.23 9.76 -12.28
CA ILE A 104 -1.03 9.00 -12.34
C ILE A 104 -2.22 9.94 -12.31
N LYS A 105 -2.24 10.89 -11.37
CA LYS A 105 -3.31 11.90 -11.25
C LYS A 105 -3.49 12.71 -12.54
N LEU A 106 -2.39 13.11 -13.18
CA LEU A 106 -2.44 13.83 -14.46
C LEU A 106 -2.94 12.93 -15.59
N ARG A 107 -2.50 11.67 -15.64
CA ARG A 107 -2.93 10.73 -16.66
C ARG A 107 -4.42 10.42 -16.57
N ILE A 108 -4.95 10.17 -15.36
CA ILE A 108 -6.38 9.98 -15.12
C ILE A 108 -7.22 11.12 -15.71
N LYS A 109 -6.73 12.36 -15.63
CA LYS A 109 -7.43 13.53 -16.19
C LYS A 109 -7.39 13.62 -17.72
N LYS A 110 -6.38 13.03 -18.37
CA LYS A 110 -6.09 13.21 -19.79
C LYS A 110 -6.44 12.00 -20.66
N ASP A 111 -6.57 10.83 -20.05
CA ASP A 111 -6.69 9.53 -20.71
C ASP A 111 -7.93 8.82 -20.15
N ALA A 112 -9.03 8.86 -20.91
CA ALA A 112 -10.33 8.34 -20.49
C ALA A 112 -10.30 6.81 -20.30
N ASP A 113 -9.56 6.09 -21.13
CA ASP A 113 -9.40 4.64 -21.03
C ASP A 113 -8.62 4.28 -19.77
N PHE A 114 -7.56 5.03 -19.46
CA PHE A 114 -6.82 4.85 -18.22
C PHE A 114 -7.67 5.19 -16.99
N ASN A 115 -8.49 6.24 -17.05
CA ASN A 115 -9.44 6.54 -15.97
C ASN A 115 -10.44 5.40 -15.74
N ALA A 116 -10.99 4.82 -16.82
CA ALA A 116 -11.89 3.67 -16.73
C ALA A 116 -11.20 2.45 -16.10
N LEU A 117 -9.94 2.18 -16.48
CA LEU A 117 -9.12 1.12 -15.88
C LEU A 117 -8.92 1.35 -14.37
N VAL A 118 -8.52 2.55 -13.96
CA VAL A 118 -8.31 2.88 -12.55
C VAL A 118 -9.62 2.77 -11.76
N THR A 119 -10.73 3.22 -12.33
CA THR A 119 -12.06 3.10 -11.72
C THR A 119 -12.45 1.63 -11.53
N LYS A 120 -12.18 0.78 -12.52
CA LYS A 120 -12.39 -0.68 -12.43
C LYS A 120 -11.55 -1.29 -11.29
N ILE A 121 -10.27 -0.94 -11.21
CA ILE A 121 -9.36 -1.38 -10.14
C ILE A 121 -9.91 -1.00 -8.76
N ILE A 122 -10.28 0.27 -8.57
CA ILE A 122 -10.84 0.76 -7.30
C ILE A 122 -12.13 0.02 -6.94
N LYS A 123 -13.02 -0.19 -7.92
CA LYS A 123 -14.27 -0.93 -7.70
C LYS A 123 -13.98 -2.35 -7.22
N ARG A 124 -13.02 -3.05 -7.85
CA ARG A 124 -12.63 -4.41 -7.46
C ARG A 124 -12.07 -4.46 -6.04
N ILE A 125 -11.16 -3.53 -5.69
CA ILE A 125 -10.59 -3.42 -4.34
C ILE A 125 -11.67 -3.18 -3.26
N ASN A 126 -12.76 -2.49 -3.61
CA ASN A 126 -13.85 -2.19 -2.67
C ASN A 126 -14.92 -3.29 -2.57
N GLN A 127 -14.83 -4.33 -3.39
CA GLN A 127 -15.73 -5.48 -3.36
C GLN A 127 -15.17 -6.67 -2.55
N GLU A 128 -13.90 -6.58 -2.15
CA GLU A 128 -13.19 -7.52 -1.28
C GLU A 128 -12.96 -6.92 0.13
#